data_AF-A0A662C3G6-F1
#
_entry.id   AF-A0A662C3G6-F1
#
_cell.length_a   1.000
_cell.length_b   1.000
_cell.length_c   1.000
_cell.angle_alpha   90.00
_cell.angle_beta   90.00
_cell.angle_gamma   90.00
#
_symmetry.space_group_name_H-M   'P 1'
#
loop_
_entity.id
_entity.type
_entity.pdbx_description
1 polymer ?
#
loop_
_entity_poly.entity_id
_entity_poly.type
_entity_poly.pdbx_seq_one_letter_code
_entity_poly.pdbx_strand_id
1 'polypeptide(L)'
;MRNITANAILNLKEQPQSLYVHGSIMVYRMDDTIKISKVSPQGINPSILVLDLEIVNGSGPMKGVPKLFHYEDSSELATSYNQVTIRYAKDASITVNIEIAG
;
A
#
# COMPACT_ATOMS: atom_id res chain seq x y z
N MET A 1 -7.34 0.84 17.06
CA MET A 1 -6.83 0.18 15.84
C MET A 1 -7.53 0.78 14.64
N ARG A 2 -6.81 1.15 13.57
CA ARG A 2 -7.42 1.51 12.28
C ARG A 2 -7.56 0.22 11.47
N ASN A 3 -8.74 0.01 10.90
CA ASN A 3 -8.98 -1.15 10.05
C ASN A 3 -8.43 -0.85 8.65
N ILE A 4 -7.54 -1.72 8.17
CA ILE A 4 -6.97 -1.67 6.83
C ILE A 4 -7.20 -3.01 6.14
N THR A 5 -7.51 -2.94 4.85
CA THR A 5 -7.49 -4.08 3.93
C THR A 5 -6.53 -3.76 2.79
N ALA A 6 -5.79 -4.76 2.33
CA ALA A 6 -4.84 -4.60 1.24
C ALA A 6 -4.77 -5.90 0.43
N ASN A 7 -4.55 -5.75 -0.87
CA ASN A 7 -4.15 -6.82 -1.78
C ASN A 7 -2.96 -6.35 -2.62
N ALA A 8 -2.13 -7.30 -3.05
CA ALA A 8 -1.00 -7.07 -3.92
C ALA A 8 -0.99 -8.12 -5.04
N ILE A 9 -0.98 -7.67 -6.29
CA ILE A 9 -1.05 -8.54 -7.48
C ILE A 9 0.10 -8.16 -8.42
N LEU A 10 0.94 -9.13 -8.78
CA LEU A 10 1.92 -9.01 -9.85
C LEU A 10 1.31 -9.54 -11.14
N ASN A 11 1.09 -8.67 -12.12
CA ASN A 11 0.55 -9.04 -13.42
C ASN A 11 1.67 -9.34 -14.42
N LEU A 12 1.78 -10.61 -14.82
CA LEU A 12 2.80 -11.07 -15.76
C LEU A 12 2.37 -10.97 -17.23
N LYS A 13 1.07 -10.71 -17.48
CA LYS A 13 0.50 -10.59 -18.85
C LYS A 13 0.73 -9.22 -19.48
N GLU A 14 1.07 -8.22 -18.67
CA GLU A 14 1.34 -6.86 -19.12
C GLU A 14 2.83 -6.67 -19.49
N GLN A 15 3.10 -5.72 -20.39
CA GLN A 15 4.45 -5.28 -20.74
C GLN A 15 4.52 -3.75 -20.61
N PRO A 16 5.29 -3.22 -19.64
CA PRO A 16 6.07 -3.94 -18.61
C PRO A 16 5.19 -4.72 -17.62
N GLN A 17 5.77 -5.71 -16.95
CA GLN A 17 5.10 -6.42 -15.86
C GLN A 17 4.91 -5.45 -14.69
N SER A 18 3.70 -5.39 -14.14
CA SER A 18 3.32 -4.40 -13.12
C SER A 18 2.89 -5.07 -11.82
N LEU A 19 3.42 -4.58 -10.71
CA LEU A 19 2.94 -4.88 -9.36
C LEU A 19 1.93 -3.83 -8.94
N TYR A 20 0.70 -4.25 -8.67
CA TYR A 20 -0.38 -3.43 -8.19
C TYR A 20 -0.63 -3.70 -6.71
N VAL A 21 -0.65 -2.65 -5.90
CA VAL A 21 -1.04 -2.72 -4.49
C VAL A 21 -2.24 -1.82 -4.29
N HIS A 22 -3.34 -2.38 -3.81
CA HIS A 22 -4.57 -1.62 -3.62
C HIS A 22 -5.30 -2.05 -2.36
N GLY A 23 -6.11 -1.17 -1.81
CA GLY A 23 -6.80 -1.45 -0.57
C GLY A 23 -7.60 -0.28 -0.05
N SER A 24 -8.02 -0.40 1.21
CA SER A 24 -8.75 0.65 1.89
C SER A 24 -8.33 0.74 3.36
N ILE A 25 -8.34 1.95 3.90
CA ILE A 25 -8.13 2.19 5.33
C ILE A 25 -9.26 3.08 5.85
N MET A 26 -9.71 2.78 7.07
CA MET A 26 -10.67 3.61 7.76
C MET A 26 -10.00 4.88 8.29
N VAL A 27 -10.43 6.04 7.80
CA VAL A 27 -9.99 7.36 8.27
C VAL A 27 -11.08 8.00 9.12
N TYR A 28 -10.76 9.09 9.82
CA TYR A 28 -11.70 9.69 10.76
C TYR A 28 -12.63 10.72 10.11
N ARG A 29 -12.15 11.44 9.10
CA ARG A 29 -12.90 12.53 8.47
C ARG A 29 -13.09 12.28 6.99
N MET A 30 -14.14 12.90 6.46
CA MET A 30 -14.47 12.77 5.04
C MET A 30 -13.45 13.45 4.13
N ASP A 31 -12.83 14.52 4.61
CA ASP A 31 -11.81 15.30 3.92
C ASP A 31 -10.37 14.85 4.22
N ASP A 32 -10.18 13.81 5.03
CA ASP A 32 -8.86 13.16 5.15
C ASP A 32 -8.43 12.63 3.77
N THR A 33 -7.14 12.81 3.45
CA THR A 33 -6.54 12.29 2.22
C THR A 33 -5.46 11.27 2.55
N ILE A 34 -5.15 10.40 1.59
CA ILE A 34 -4.16 9.35 1.75
C ILE A 34 -3.06 9.55 0.71
N LYS A 35 -1.82 9.35 1.14
CA LYS A 35 -0.67 9.21 0.27
C LYS A 35 -0.02 7.86 0.52
N ILE A 36 0.20 7.09 -0.53
CA ILE A 36 0.97 5.87 -0.48
C ILE A 36 2.28 6.09 -1.22
N SER A 37 3.40 5.67 -0.63
CA SER A 37 4.72 5.92 -1.19
C SER A 37 5.69 4.78 -0.87
N LYS A 38 6.64 4.54 -1.77
CA LYS A 38 7.71 3.58 -1.57
C LYS A 38 8.72 4.12 -0.56
N VAL A 39 9.06 3.32 0.46
CA VAL A 39 10.01 3.72 1.49
C VAL A 39 11.44 3.72 0.92
N SER A 40 12.28 4.66 1.35
CA SER A 40 13.72 4.61 1.10
C SER A 40 14.46 4.91 2.40
N PRO A 41 15.25 3.96 2.95
CA PRO A 41 15.62 2.65 2.39
C PRO A 41 14.56 1.54 2.58
N GLN A 42 14.55 0.53 1.69
CA GLN A 42 13.59 -0.61 1.65
C GLN A 42 13.78 -1.67 2.76
N GLY A 43 14.37 -1.31 3.90
CA GLY A 43 14.66 -2.27 4.98
C GLY A 43 15.76 -3.27 4.61
N ILE A 44 15.90 -4.33 5.41
CA ILE A 44 17.01 -5.30 5.30
C ILE A 44 16.70 -6.42 4.28
N ASN A 45 15.42 -6.77 4.09
CA ASN A 45 15.02 -7.85 3.18
C ASN A 45 14.61 -7.29 1.81
N PRO A 46 15.40 -7.52 0.75
CA PRO A 46 15.13 -6.96 -0.57
C PRO A 46 13.90 -7.58 -1.27
N SER A 47 13.40 -8.73 -0.81
CA SER A 47 12.20 -9.38 -1.37
C SER A 47 10.89 -8.79 -0.84
N ILE A 48 10.94 -7.90 0.14
CA ILE A 48 9.76 -7.25 0.72
C ILE A 48 9.71 -5.81 0.25
N LEU A 49 8.67 -5.45 -0.50
CA LEU A 49 8.38 -4.06 -0.81
C LEU A 49 7.78 -3.39 0.43
N VAL A 50 8.41 -2.33 0.93
CA VAL A 50 7.90 -1.53 2.04
C VAL A 50 7.27 -0.24 1.50
N LEU A 51 6.01 -0.02 1.85
CA LEU A 51 5.22 1.17 1.53
C LEU A 51 4.84 1.93 2.80
N ASP A 52 4.88 3.26 2.74
CA ASP A 52 4.31 4.15 3.74
C ASP A 52 2.96 4.66 3.27
N LEU A 53 1.95 4.51 4.13
CA LEU A 53 0.60 5.02 3.99
C LEU A 53 0.39 6.18 4.96
N GLU A 54 0.53 7.40 4.46
CA GLU A 54 0.33 8.63 5.23
C GLU A 54 -1.13 9.08 5.11
N ILE A 55 -1.76 9.38 6.26
CA ILE A 55 -3.07 10.03 6.32
C ILE A 55 -2.84 11.52 6.59
N VAL A 56 -3.18 12.37 5.63
CA VAL A 56 -3.17 13.82 5.81
C VAL A 56 -4.54 14.22 6.34
N ASN A 57 -4.57 14.64 7.60
CA ASN A 57 -5.81 14.96 8.30
C ASN A 57 -6.48 16.20 7.72
N GLY A 58 -7.76 16.07 7.41
CA GLY A 58 -8.63 17.19 7.12
C GLY A 58 -9.08 17.93 8.39
N SER A 59 -9.88 18.97 8.16
CA SER A 59 -10.48 19.80 9.22
C SER A 59 -11.98 19.51 9.42
N GLY A 60 -12.57 18.68 8.56
CA GLY A 60 -13.98 18.37 8.55
C GLY A 60 -14.47 17.58 9.76
N PRO A 61 -15.79 17.35 9.84
CA PRO A 61 -16.39 16.58 10.92
C PRO A 61 -15.90 15.13 10.90
N MET A 62 -15.77 14.54 12.08
CA MET A 62 -15.43 13.13 12.24
C MET A 62 -16.63 12.27 11.85
N LYS A 63 -16.50 11.54 10.75
CA LYS A 63 -17.50 10.62 10.20
C LYS A 63 -16.75 9.49 9.53
N GLY A 64 -16.28 8.54 10.35
CA GLY A 64 -15.36 7.50 9.92
C GLY A 64 -15.76 6.89 8.57
N VAL A 65 -14.85 6.95 7.61
CA VAL A 65 -15.12 6.60 6.21
C VAL A 65 -13.95 5.79 5.66
N PRO A 66 -14.19 4.76 4.83
CA PRO A 66 -13.10 4.08 4.12
C PRO A 66 -12.53 5.00 3.04
N LYS A 67 -11.20 5.06 2.95
CA LYS A 67 -10.48 5.73 1.86
C LYS A 67 -9.61 4.72 1.13
N LEU A 68 -9.74 4.72 -0.18
CA LEU A 68 -9.00 3.84 -1.07
C LEU A 68 -7.56 4.35 -1.23
N PHE A 69 -6.63 3.41 -1.42
CA PHE A 69 -5.27 3.71 -1.84
C PHE A 69 -4.87 2.75 -2.97
N HIS A 70 -3.95 3.21 -3.79
CA HIS A 70 -3.42 2.48 -4.92
C HIS A 70 -1.95 2.85 -5.15
N TYR A 71 -1.12 1.85 -5.38
CA TYR A 71 0.27 1.97 -5.75
C TYR A 71 0.57 1.01 -6.90
N GLU A 72 1.36 1.46 -7.85
CA GLU A 72 1.82 0.69 -9.00
C GLU A 72 3.34 0.79 -9.10
N ASP A 73 4.00 -0.36 -9.33
CA ASP A 73 5.41 -0.44 -9.68
C ASP A 73 5.56 -1.31 -10.93
N SER A 74 5.83 -0.65 -12.06
CA SER A 74 6.10 -1.30 -13.35
C SER A 74 7.60 -1.37 -13.66
N SER A 75 8.47 -1.18 -12.65
CA SER A 75 9.91 -1.33 -12.81
C SER A 75 10.32 -2.80 -12.84
N GLU A 76 11.51 -3.09 -13.38
CA GLU A 76 12.06 -4.46 -13.40
C GLU A 76 12.14 -5.09 -12.00
N LEU A 77 12.35 -4.25 -10.98
CA LEU A 77 12.41 -4.67 -9.58
C LEU A 77 11.06 -5.17 -9.05
N ALA A 78 9.93 -4.83 -9.68
CA ALA A 78 8.62 -5.28 -9.25
C ALA A 78 8.52 -6.81 -9.16
N THR A 79 9.22 -7.51 -10.06
CA THR A 79 9.27 -8.98 -10.13
C THR A 79 10.10 -9.64 -9.03
N SER A 80 10.93 -8.86 -8.33
CA SER A 80 11.80 -9.35 -7.26
C SER A 80 11.10 -9.44 -5.90
N TYR A 81 9.95 -8.78 -5.75
CA TYR A 81 9.18 -8.78 -4.51
C TYR A 81 8.27 -10.01 -4.45
N ASN A 82 8.14 -10.60 -3.26
CA ASN A 82 7.17 -11.65 -2.96
C ASN A 82 6.14 -11.23 -1.89
N GLN A 83 6.41 -10.13 -1.19
CA GLN A 83 5.55 -9.59 -0.15
C GLN A 83 5.54 -8.06 -0.21
N VAL A 84 4.44 -7.47 0.27
CA VAL A 84 4.31 -6.03 0.48
C VAL A 84 3.98 -5.76 1.94
N THR A 85 4.77 -4.91 2.59
CA THR A 85 4.47 -4.38 3.92
C THR A 85 4.03 -2.94 3.82
N ILE A 86 2.83 -2.62 4.30
CA ILE A 86 2.26 -1.28 4.33
C ILE A 86 2.28 -0.78 5.76
N ARG A 87 3.07 0.26 6.04
CA ARG A 87 3.11 0.95 7.34
C ARG A 87 2.08 2.07 7.33
N TYR A 88 1.12 2.04 8.24
CA TYR A 88 0.02 3.01 8.29
C TYR A 88 -0.10 3.74 9.63
N ALA A 89 0.77 3.42 10.59
CA ALA A 89 1.04 4.19 11.79
C ALA A 89 2.45 3.88 12.29
N LYS A 90 2.95 4.65 13.27
CA LYS A 90 4.28 4.48 13.87
C LYS A 90 4.55 3.04 14.32
N ASP A 91 3.56 2.39 14.91
CA ASP A 91 3.66 1.06 15.49
C ASP A 91 2.65 0.08 14.85
N ALA A 92 2.23 0.34 13.59
CA ALA A 92 1.26 -0.50 12.91
C ALA A 92 1.56 -0.67 11.42
N SER A 93 1.58 -1.93 10.99
CA SER A 93 1.75 -2.33 9.60
C SER A 93 0.95 -3.58 9.28
N ILE A 94 0.66 -3.78 8.01
CA ILE A 94 0.11 -5.02 7.46
C ILE A 94 1.07 -5.55 6.41
N THR A 95 1.30 -6.86 6.41
CA THR A 95 2.09 -7.53 5.39
C THR A 95 1.18 -8.49 4.63
N VAL A 96 1.20 -8.40 3.31
CA VAL A 96 0.45 -9.27 2.40
C VAL A 96 1.41 -9.95 1.44
N ASN A 97 1.10 -11.20 1.06
CA ASN A 97 1.82 -11.89 0.00
C ASN A 97 1.37 -11.32 -1.35
N ILE A 98 2.27 -11.32 -2.33
CA ILE A 98 1.95 -10.93 -3.70
C ILE A 98 1.34 -12.12 -4.41
N GLU A 99 0.12 -11.96 -4.91
CA GLU A 99 -0.54 -12.92 -5.79
C GLU A 99 -0.03 -12.74 -7.22
N ILE A 100 0.30 -13.84 -7.89
CA ILE A 100 0.78 -13.81 -9.28
C ILE A 100 -0.40 -14.02 -10.22
N ALA A 101 -0.70 -13.01 -11.03
CA ALA A 101 -1.64 -13.10 -12.14
C ALA A 101 -0.87 -13.39 -13.44
N GLY A 102 -0.82 -14.68 -13.81
CA GLY A 102 -0.22 -15.19 -15.06
C GLY A 102 -1.23 -15.36 -16.18
#